data_AF-A0A920JDN1-F1
#
_entry.id   AF-A0A920JDN1-F1
#
_cell.length_a   1.000
_cell.length_b   1.000
_cell.length_c   1.000
_cell.angle_alpha   90.00
_cell.angle_beta   90.00
_cell.angle_gamma   90.00
#
_symmetry.space_group_name_H-M   'P 1'
#
loop_
_entity.id
_entity.type
_entity.pdbx_description
1 polymer ?
#
loop_
_entity_poly.entity_id
_entity_poly.type
_entity_poly.pdbx_seq_one_letter_code
_entity_poly.pdbx_strand_id
1 'polypeptide(L)'
;MAISFGLSSLILLFIGKDPIETFQIMFEYGIKGKSIVSIINRSIPLYISAIAVAVGFKMGLFNIGVEGQYLVGSIVAAFVGSQFSIITPLHILFIILIAVACSAMWAAIAGYLKGEKRYS
;
A
#
# COMPACT_ATOMS: atom_id res chain seq x y z
N MET A 1 -22.07 -3.97 -12.22
CA MET A 1 -21.28 -3.33 -13.29
C MET A 1 -22.08 -2.27 -14.03
N ALA A 2 -23.24 -2.57 -14.62
CA ALA A 2 -24.08 -1.57 -15.32
C ALA A 2 -24.43 -0.35 -14.43
N ILE A 3 -24.80 -0.59 -13.16
CA ILE A 3 -25.09 0.48 -12.19
C ILE A 3 -23.85 1.37 -11.93
N SER A 4 -22.67 0.77 -11.81
CA SER A 4 -21.41 1.48 -11.56
C SER A 4 -21.01 2.35 -12.76
N PHE A 5 -21.12 1.82 -13.98
CA PHE A 5 -20.86 2.59 -15.20
C PHE A 5 -21.87 3.73 -15.38
N GLY A 6 -23.16 3.47 -15.11
CA GLY A 6 -24.21 4.48 -15.15
C GLY A 6 -23.97 5.61 -14.15
N LEU A 7 -23.63 5.28 -12.91
CA LEU A 7 -23.32 6.27 -11.87
C LEU A 7 -22.07 7.09 -12.21
N SER A 8 -20.99 6.45 -12.67
CA SER A 8 -19.77 7.15 -13.09
C SER A 8 -20.03 8.09 -14.27
N SER A 9 -20.82 7.66 -15.26
CA SER A 9 -21.21 8.50 -16.40
C SER A 9 -22.02 9.72 -15.94
N LEU A 10 -22.98 9.52 -15.03
CA LEU A 10 -23.79 10.61 -14.45
C LEU A 10 -22.92 11.66 -13.73
N ILE A 11 -21.94 11.21 -12.93
CA ILE A 11 -21.01 12.10 -12.22
C ILE A 11 -20.15 12.91 -13.21
N LEU A 12 -19.66 12.29 -14.29
CA LEU A 12 -18.86 12.98 -15.30
C LEU A 12 -19.66 14.07 -16.02
N LEU A 13 -20.94 13.81 -16.31
CA LEU A 13 -21.86 14.81 -16.85
C LEU A 13 -22.05 16.00 -15.89
N PHE A 14 -22.18 15.75 -14.58
CA PHE A 14 -22.25 16.83 -13.58
C PHE A 14 -20.97 17.67 -13.48
N ILE A 15 -19.81 17.09 -13.80
CA ILE A 15 -18.51 17.77 -13.83
C ILE A 15 -18.29 18.48 -15.19
N GLY A 16 -19.22 18.34 -16.14
CA GLY A 16 -19.12 18.93 -17.47
C GLY A 16 -18.12 18.23 -18.38
N LYS A 17 -17.74 16.98 -18.08
CA LYS A 17 -16.89 16.15 -18.94
C LYS A 17 -17.69 15.11 -19.69
N ASP A 18 -17.34 14.92 -20.96
CA ASP A 18 -17.95 13.87 -21.78
C ASP A 18 -17.57 12.48 -21.23
N PRO A 19 -18.54 11.62 -20.89
CA PRO A 19 -18.26 10.30 -20.34
C PRO A 19 -17.52 9.38 -21.30
N ILE A 20 -17.86 9.44 -22.60
CA ILE A 20 -17.28 8.57 -23.62
C ILE A 20 -15.81 8.92 -23.81
N GLU A 21 -15.50 10.21 -23.96
CA GLU A 21 -14.12 10.71 -24.05
C GLU A 21 -13.32 10.37 -22.79
N THR A 22 -13.91 10.54 -21.60
CA THR A 22 -13.23 10.21 -20.34
C THR A 22 -12.92 8.71 -20.25
N PHE A 23 -13.85 7.83 -20.63
CA PHE A 23 -13.58 6.39 -20.66
C PHE A 23 -12.52 6.01 -21.69
N GLN A 24 -12.48 6.67 -22.85
CA GLN A 24 -11.42 6.50 -23.84
C GLN A 24 -10.06 6.89 -23.27
N ILE A 25 -9.95 8.04 -22.60
CA ILE A 25 -8.73 8.50 -21.93
C ILE A 25 -8.30 7.50 -20.85
N MET A 26 -9.23 6.98 -20.05
CA MET A 26 -8.93 5.96 -19.03
C MET A 26 -8.37 4.68 -19.65
N PHE A 27 -8.93 4.23 -20.78
CA PHE A 27 -8.45 3.06 -21.50
C PHE A 27 -7.07 3.30 -22.11
N GLU A 28 -6.87 4.43 -22.78
CA GLU A 28 -5.58 4.83 -23.35
C GLU A 28 -4.50 4.95 -22.25
N TYR A 29 -4.86 5.55 -21.11
CA TYR A 29 -3.99 5.61 -19.95
C TYR A 29 -3.60 4.21 -19.47
N GLY A 30 -4.51 3.24 -19.47
CA GLY A 30 -4.24 1.86 -19.05
C GLY A 30 -3.21 1.12 -19.90
N ILE A 31 -3.16 1.41 -21.20
CA ILE A 31 -2.24 0.75 -22.14
C ILE A 31 -0.92 1.51 -22.37
N LYS A 32 -0.81 2.74 -21.87
CA LYS A 32 0.38 3.57 -22.06
C LYS A 32 1.58 3.01 -21.29
N GLY A 33 2.74 2.96 -21.94
CA GLY A 33 3.98 2.41 -21.38
C GLY A 33 4.39 2.97 -20.00
N LYS A 34 4.16 4.26 -19.74
CA LYS A 34 4.46 4.86 -18.42
C LYS A 34 3.48 4.39 -17.34
N SER A 35 2.20 4.23 -17.70
CA SER A 35 1.17 3.79 -16.78
C SER A 35 1.35 2.33 -16.41
N ILE A 36 1.69 1.46 -17.36
CA ILE A 36 1.95 0.04 -17.05
C ILE A 36 3.14 -0.11 -16.09
N VAL A 37 4.22 0.68 -16.27
CA VAL A 37 5.34 0.72 -15.33
C VAL A 37 4.87 1.19 -13.95
N SER A 38 4.05 2.24 -13.88
CA SER A 38 3.48 2.69 -12.61
C SER A 38 2.58 1.65 -11.95
N ILE A 39 1.78 0.92 -12.73
CA ILE A 39 0.90 -0.16 -12.25
C ILE A 39 1.76 -1.27 -11.65
N ILE A 40 2.80 -1.70 -12.35
CA ILE A 40 3.74 -2.73 -11.88
C ILE A 40 4.46 -2.27 -10.60
N ASN A 41 5.03 -1.07 -10.59
CA ASN A 41 5.75 -0.54 -9.43
C ASN A 41 4.88 -0.43 -8.19
N ARG A 42 3.58 -0.15 -8.36
CA ARG A 42 2.62 -0.09 -7.25
C ARG A 42 2.07 -1.46 -6.86
N SER A 43 1.91 -2.38 -7.81
CA SER A 43 1.34 -3.71 -7.55
C SER A 43 2.33 -4.66 -6.89
N ILE A 44 3.63 -4.57 -7.19
CA ILE A 44 4.69 -5.39 -6.55
C ILE A 44 4.62 -5.33 -5.01
N PRO A 45 4.71 -4.15 -4.36
CA PRO A 45 4.67 -4.10 -2.90
C PRO A 45 3.32 -4.54 -2.32
N LEU A 46 2.21 -4.30 -3.04
CA LEU A 46 0.89 -4.78 -2.63
C LEU A 46 0.79 -6.31 -2.67
N TYR A 47 1.36 -6.93 -3.70
CA TYR A 47 1.38 -8.39 -3.85
C TYR A 47 2.23 -9.05 -2.75
N ILE A 48 3.42 -8.51 -2.49
CA ILE A 48 4.29 -8.98 -1.38
C ILE A 48 3.56 -8.83 -0.04
N SER A 49 2.88 -7.71 0.18
CA SER A 49 2.09 -7.48 1.39
C SER A 49 0.94 -8.49 1.52
N ALA A 50 0.23 -8.78 0.44
CA ALA A 50 -0.84 -9.77 0.43
C ALA A 50 -0.32 -11.19 0.78
N ILE A 51 0.85 -11.58 0.26
CA ILE A 51 1.50 -12.84 0.63
C ILE A 51 1.86 -12.85 2.11
N ALA A 52 2.48 -11.78 2.63
CA ALA A 52 2.84 -11.69 4.05
C ALA A 52 1.61 -11.83 4.97
N VAL A 53 0.49 -11.21 4.60
CA VAL A 53 -0.79 -11.31 5.31
C VAL A 53 -1.36 -12.73 5.23
N ALA A 54 -1.31 -13.39 4.07
CA ALA A 54 -1.78 -14.76 3.91
C ALA A 54 -1.02 -15.74 4.83
N VAL A 55 0.29 -15.55 5.00
CA VAL A 55 1.09 -16.32 5.97
C VAL A 55 0.65 -16.01 7.41
N GLY A 56 0.39 -14.74 7.74
CA GLY A 56 -0.16 -14.33 9.03
C GLY A 56 -1.49 -14.99 9.37
N PHE A 57 -2.42 -15.02 8.42
CA PHE A 57 -3.72 -15.69 8.59
C PHE A 57 -3.57 -17.21 8.78
N LYS A 58 -2.61 -17.85 8.12
CA LYS A 58 -2.30 -19.27 8.36
C LYS A 58 -1.83 -19.53 9.80
N MET A 59 -1.23 -18.54 10.45
CA MET A 59 -0.84 -18.59 11.87
C MET A 59 -1.96 -18.12 12.83
N GLY A 60 -3.18 -17.86 12.34
CA GLY A 60 -4.30 -17.35 13.14
C GLY A 60 -4.18 -15.86 13.49
N LEU A 61 -3.21 -15.14 12.93
CA LEU A 61 -2.97 -13.73 13.20
C LEU A 61 -3.78 -12.87 12.22
N PHE A 62 -4.88 -12.30 12.70
CA PHE A 62 -5.66 -11.35 11.90
C PHE A 62 -4.99 -9.96 11.88
N ASN A 63 -4.27 -9.64 10.81
CA ASN A 63 -3.59 -8.35 10.62
C ASN A 63 -4.39 -7.41 9.70
N ILE A 64 -5.05 -6.40 10.27
CA ILE A 64 -5.76 -5.32 9.53
C ILE A 64 -4.86 -4.08 9.36
N GLY A 65 -3.86 -3.91 10.21
CA GLY A 65 -3.05 -2.69 10.29
C GLY A 65 -1.90 -2.61 9.29
N VAL A 66 -1.92 -3.43 8.23
CA VAL A 66 -0.83 -3.58 7.25
C VAL A 66 -0.54 -2.26 6.54
N GLU A 67 -1.59 -1.51 6.18
CA GLU A 67 -1.44 -0.20 5.54
C GLU A 67 -0.70 0.81 6.45
N GLY A 68 -1.02 0.81 7.74
CA GLY A 68 -0.32 1.62 8.74
C GLY A 68 1.14 1.19 8.94
N GLN A 69 1.40 -0.12 9.00
CA GLN A 69 2.76 -0.68 9.11
C GLN A 69 3.62 -0.30 7.90
N TYR A 70 3.04 -0.36 6.70
CA TYR A 70 3.69 0.06 5.45
C TYR A 70 4.01 1.56 5.45
N LEU A 71 3.07 2.40 5.88
CA LEU A 71 3.23 3.85 5.90
C LEU A 71 4.29 4.28 6.92
N VAL A 72 4.26 3.74 8.15
CA VAL A 72 5.30 3.97 9.17
C VAL A 72 6.67 3.54 8.67
N GLY A 73 6.77 2.33 8.11
CA GLY A 73 8.03 1.82 7.56
C GLY A 73 8.57 2.69 6.43
N SER A 74 7.70 3.19 5.56
CA SER A 74 8.09 4.07 4.45
C SER A 74 8.60 5.43 4.92
N ILE A 75 7.96 6.03 5.93
CA ILE A 75 8.40 7.31 6.51
C ILE A 75 9.74 7.14 7.23
N VAL A 76 9.89 6.08 8.03
CA VAL A 76 11.15 5.78 8.73
C VAL A 76 12.27 5.51 7.72
N ALA A 77 12.01 4.73 6.67
CA ALA A 77 12.97 4.46 5.61
C ALA A 77 13.42 5.75 4.90
N ALA A 78 12.49 6.65 4.57
CA ALA A 78 12.80 7.94 3.96
C ALA A 78 13.63 8.83 4.90
N PHE A 79 13.27 8.89 6.18
CA PHE A 79 14.00 9.68 7.17
C PHE A 79 15.43 9.15 7.36
N VAL A 80 15.59 7.86 7.67
CA VAL A 80 16.89 7.22 7.88
C VAL A 80 17.75 7.28 6.61
N GLY A 81 17.15 7.03 5.45
CA GLY A 81 17.84 7.11 4.16
C GLY A 81 18.32 8.51 3.80
N SER A 82 17.68 9.57 4.32
CA SER A 82 18.11 10.95 4.14
C SER A 82 19.18 11.42 5.13
N GLN A 83 19.16 10.88 6.37
CA GLN A 83 20.04 11.33 7.44
C GLN A 83 21.37 10.57 7.51
N PHE A 84 21.37 9.29 7.15
CA PHE A 84 22.55 8.44 7.22
C PHE A 84 23.10 8.23 5.82
N SER A 85 24.42 8.27 5.66
CA SER A 85 25.11 7.88 4.43
C SER A 85 26.17 6.85 4.78
N ILE A 86 25.95 5.61 4.36
CA ILE A 86 26.83 4.45 4.61
C ILE A 86 27.21 3.89 3.22
N ILE A 87 28.23 3.04 3.16
CA ILE A 87 28.64 2.31 1.96
C ILE A 87 27.42 1.61 1.33
N THR A 88 27.22 1.79 0.02
CA THR A 88 25.96 1.52 -0.71
C THR A 88 25.26 0.19 -0.39
N PRO A 89 25.94 -0.97 -0.30
CA PRO A 89 25.26 -2.23 -0.01
C PRO A 89 24.74 -2.33 1.43
N LEU A 90 25.52 -1.80 2.39
CA LEU A 90 25.15 -1.81 3.81
C LEU A 90 24.06 -0.77 4.11
N HIS A 91 24.05 0.33 3.36
CA HIS A 91 23.08 1.40 3.53
C HIS A 91 21.64 0.93 3.32
N ILE A 92 21.39 0.20 2.23
CA ILE A 92 20.05 -0.34 1.92
C ILE A 92 19.61 -1.32 3.00
N LEU A 93 20.50 -2.25 3.39
CA LEU A 93 20.18 -3.24 4.43
C LEU A 93 19.87 -2.58 5.78
N PHE A 94 20.65 -1.57 6.16
CA PHE A 94 20.47 -0.81 7.39
C PHE A 94 19.11 -0.10 7.43
N ILE A 95 18.73 0.57 6.34
CA ILE A 95 17.43 1.24 6.21
C ILE A 95 16.29 0.22 6.35
N ILE A 96 16.38 -0.92 5.67
CA ILE A 96 15.36 -1.97 5.72
C ILE A 96 15.20 -2.50 7.16
N LEU A 97 16.30 -2.79 7.85
CA LEU A 97 16.25 -3.31 9.22
C LEU A 97 15.59 -2.33 10.19
N ILE A 98 15.92 -1.05 10.10
CA ILE A 98 15.33 -0.03 10.97
C ILE A 98 13.84 0.15 10.64
N ALA A 99 13.49 0.22 9.36
CA ALA A 99 12.10 0.35 8.94
C ALA A 99 11.25 -0.84 9.43
N VAL A 100 11.75 -2.07 9.28
CA VAL A 100 11.08 -3.29 9.78
C VAL A 100 10.94 -3.26 11.29
N ALA A 101 11.99 -2.90 12.03
CA ALA A 101 11.94 -2.82 13.49
C ALA A 101 10.87 -1.82 13.96
N CYS A 102 10.85 -0.61 13.40
CA CYS A 102 9.85 0.40 13.74
C CYS A 102 8.42 -0.03 13.36
N SER A 103 8.23 -0.62 12.18
CA SER A 103 6.91 -1.14 11.76
C SER A 103 6.44 -2.32 12.63
N ALA A 104 7.36 -3.17 13.09
CA ALA A 104 7.06 -4.26 14.01
C ALA A 104 6.66 -3.74 15.40
N MET A 105 7.35 -2.71 15.90
CA MET A 105 6.96 -2.03 17.14
C MET A 105 5.56 -1.41 17.02
N TRP A 106 5.24 -0.79 15.88
CA TRP A 106 3.91 -0.26 15.61
C TRP A 106 2.83 -1.37 15.60
N ALA A 107 3.14 -2.52 15.00
CA ALA A 107 2.27 -3.69 15.01
C ALA A 107 2.04 -4.24 16.43
N ALA A 108 3.09 -4.25 17.26
CA ALA A 108 3.04 -4.77 18.62
C ALA A 108 2.07 -4.00 19.52
N ILE A 109 1.94 -2.67 19.33
CA ILE A 109 0.98 -1.84 20.07
C ILE A 109 -0.46 -2.33 19.82
N ALA A 110 -0.82 -2.53 18.55
CA ALA A 110 -2.15 -3.03 18.20
C ALA A 110 -2.38 -4.47 18.67
N GLY A 111 -1.33 -5.31 18.66
CA GLY A 111 -1.37 -6.66 19.20
C GLY A 111 -1.63 -6.70 20.71
N TYR A 112 -0.93 -5.84 21.47
CA TYR A 112 -1.09 -5.70 22.92
C TYR A 112 -2.52 -5.30 23.31
N LEU A 113 -3.08 -4.28 22.65
CA LEU A 113 -4.44 -3.78 22.94
C LEU A 113 -5.55 -4.79 22.58
N LYS A 114 -5.28 -5.77 21.71
CA LYS A 114 -6.26 -6.80 21.32
C LYS A 114 -6.32 -7.98 22.28
N GLY A 115 -5.22 -8.28 22.98
CA GLY A 115 -5.19 -9.33 24.01
C GLY A 115 -6.15 -9.07 25.18
N GLU A 116 -6.50 -7.81 25.41
CA GLU A 116 -7.34 -7.37 26.53
C GLU A 116 -8.85 -7.57 26.29
N LYS A 117 -9.30 -7.68 25.04
CA LYS A 117 -10.74 -7.79 24.69
C LYS A 117 -11.27 -9.22 24.48
N ARG A 118 -10.45 -10.26 24.71
CA ARG A 118 -10.87 -11.68 24.57
C ARG A 118 -11.22 -12.33 25.92
N TYR A 119 -11.10 -11.60 27.04
CA TYR A 119 -11.43 -12.04 28.39
C TYR A 119 -12.49 -11.15 29.06
N SER A 120 -13.59 -10.87 28.34
CA SER A 120 -14.85 -10.42 28.97
C SER A 120 -16.04 -10.93 28.20
#